data_AF-A0A7V7JLJ2-F1
#
_entry.id   AF-A0A7V7JLJ2-F1
#
_cell.length_a   1.000
_cell.length_b   1.000
_cell.length_c   1.000
_cell.angle_alpha   90.00
_cell.angle_beta   90.00
_cell.angle_gamma   90.00
#
_symmetry.space_group_name_H-M   'P 1'
#
loop_
_entity.id
_entity.type
_entity.pdbx_description
1 polymer ?
#
loop_
_entity_poly.entity_id
_entity_poly.type
_entity_poly.pdbx_seq_one_letter_code
_entity_poly.pdbx_strand_id
1 'polypeptide(L)' 'KTAALGLADFPERGRLRNDGAREIAIIPPYVIVYDATPHRVTILRVWHGAQNREG' A
#
# COMPACT_ATOMS: atom_id res chain seq x y z
N LYS A 1 3.40 -4.60 -15.51
CA LYS A 1 4.56 -4.52 -14.58
C LYS A 1 5.02 -3.07 -14.65
N THR A 2 4.80 -2.21 -13.65
CA THR A 2 5.35 -2.27 -12.29
C THR A 2 4.49 -1.38 -11.40
N ALA A 3 3.75 -1.97 -10.45
CA ALA A 3 2.77 -1.23 -9.66
C ALA A 3 3.36 -0.52 -8.43
N ALA A 4 4.55 -0.93 -7.98
CA ALA A 4 5.28 -0.26 -6.89
C ALA A 4 6.09 0.97 -7.34
N LEU A 5 6.16 1.25 -8.65
CA LEU A 5 6.82 2.46 -9.17
C LEU A 5 6.03 3.69 -8.71
N GLY A 6 6.71 4.61 -8.01
CA GLY A 6 6.14 5.87 -7.53
C GLY A 6 5.84 5.92 -6.04
N LEU A 7 5.92 4.81 -5.28
CA LEU A 7 5.85 4.90 -3.82
C LEU A 7 7.11 5.54 -3.22
N ALA A 8 8.26 5.34 -3.85
CA ALA A 8 9.49 6.03 -3.44
C ALA A 8 9.41 7.55 -3.67
N ASP A 9 8.73 7.98 -4.73
CA ASP A 9 8.63 9.38 -5.12
C ASP A 9 7.46 10.11 -4.43
N PHE A 10 6.36 9.40 -4.18
CA PHE A 10 5.12 9.96 -3.61
C PHE A 10 4.49 9.02 -2.55
N PRO A 11 5.17 8.81 -1.42
CA PRO A 11 4.75 7.85 -0.39
C PRO A 11 3.44 8.24 0.32
N GLU A 12 3.00 9.49 0.22
CA GLU A 12 1.77 9.99 0.82
C GLU A 12 0.50 9.72 0.01
N ARG A 13 0.60 9.22 -1.24
CA ARG A 13 -0.59 8.94 -2.09
C ARG A 13 -1.53 7.87 -1.55
N GLY A 14 -1.04 6.97 -0.70
CA GLY A 14 -1.88 5.96 -0.05
C GLY A 14 -2.77 6.56 1.02
N ARG A 15 -3.98 6.01 1.16
CA ARG A 15 -4.93 6.37 2.21
C ARG A 15 -4.34 5.98 3.58
N LEU A 16 -4.26 6.94 4.50
CA LEU A 16 -3.85 6.67 5.88
C LEU A 16 -4.92 5.85 6.60
N ARG A 17 -4.50 4.79 7.29
CA ARG A 17 -5.33 3.93 8.11
C ARG A 17 -5.21 4.34 9.58
N ASN A 18 -6.14 3.84 10.41
CA ASN A 18 -6.14 4.12 11.86
C ASN A 18 -4.93 3.51 12.58
N ASP A 19 -4.30 2.49 12.01
CA ASP A 19 -3.07 1.84 12.52
C ASP A 19 -1.79 2.58 12.14
N GLY A 20 -1.89 3.72 11.44
CA GLY A 20 -0.74 4.51 10.98
C GLY A 20 -0.15 4.07 9.64
N ALA A 21 -0.51 2.87 9.15
CA ALA A 21 -0.08 2.41 7.84
C ALA A 21 -0.85 3.11 6.72
N ARG A 22 -0.33 3.03 5.50
CA ARG A 22 -0.98 3.52 4.29
C ARG A 22 -1.39 2.36 3.41
N GLU A 23 -2.49 2.55 2.69
CA GLU A 23 -2.94 1.59 1.68
C GLU A 23 -3.20 2.24 0.32
N ILE A 24 -2.88 1.52 -0.75
CA ILE A 24 -3.11 1.97 -2.12
C ILE A 24 -3.52 0.81 -3.02
N ALA A 25 -4.54 1.03 -3.84
CA ALA A 25 -4.89 0.12 -4.93
C ALA A 25 -4.00 0.41 -6.14
N ILE A 26 -3.36 -0.62 -6.66
CA ILE A 26 -2.38 -0.49 -7.76
C ILE A 26 -2.94 -1.00 -9.07
N ILE A 27 -3.33 -2.27 -9.10
CA ILE A 27 -4.06 -2.89 -10.21
C ILE A 27 -5.18 -3.67 -9.53
N PRO A 28 -6.45 -3.31 -9.72
CA PRO A 28 -7.55 -4.07 -9.11
C PRO A 28 -7.41 -5.57 -9.43
N PRO A 29 -7.62 -6.46 -8.45
CA PRO A 29 -8.08 -6.20 -7.09
C PRO A 29 -6.95 -6.02 -6.05
N TYR A 30 -5.69 -5.82 -6.46
CA TYR A 30 -4.55 -5.77 -5.54
C TYR A 30 -4.44 -4.45 -4.77
N VAL A 31 -4.27 -4.57 -3.45
CA VAL A 31 -4.02 -3.45 -2.52
C VAL A 31 -2.70 -3.67 -1.79
N ILE A 32 -1.82 -2.68 -1.80
CA ILE A 32 -0.60 -2.67 -1.00
C ILE A 32 -0.90 -1.96 0.32
N VAL A 33 -0.47 -2.53 1.44
CA VAL A 33 -0.35 -1.86 2.73
C VAL A 33 1.13 -1.63 3.01
N TYR A 34 1.51 -0.41 3.36
CA TYR A 34 2.90 -0.02 3.54
C TYR A 34 3.05 1.07 4.61
N ASP A 35 4.24 1.16 5.17
CA ASP A 35 4.68 2.29 5.99
C ASP A 35 5.57 3.22 5.17
N ALA A 36 5.44 4.51 5.44
CA ALA A 36 6.21 5.58 4.82
C ALA A 36 6.95 6.38 5.87
N THR A 37 8.27 6.48 5.71
CA THR A 37 9.16 7.39 6.45
C THR A 37 9.83 8.34 5.46
N PRO A 38 10.47 9.43 5.91
CA PRO A 38 11.13 10.38 5.00
C PRO A 38 12.20 9.77 4.07
N HIS A 39 12.75 8.60 4.41
CA HIS A 39 13.85 7.98 3.65
C HIS A 39 13.52 6.59 3.11
N ARG A 40 12.36 6.04 3.46
CA ARG A 40 12.04 4.64 3.16
C ARG A 40 10.55 4.38 3.12
N VAL A 41 10.16 3.58 2.13
CA VAL A 41 8.87 2.89 2.10
C VAL A 41 9.09 1.41 2.40
N THR A 42 8.29 0.86 3.31
CA THR A 42 8.30 -0.58 3.63
C THR A 42 6.94 -1.16 3.30
N ILE A 43 6.90 -2.09 2.34
CA ILE A 43 5.68 -2.85 2.05
C ILE A 43 5.44 -3.83 3.19
N LEU A 44 4.32 -3.68 3.89
CA LEU A 44 3.92 -4.56 4.98
C LEU A 44 3.17 -5.78 4.46
N ARG A 45 2.22 -5.56 3.54
CA ARG A 45 1.37 -6.62 2.97
C ARG A 45 0.92 -6.27 1.54
N VAL A 46 0.61 -7.31 0.78
CA VAL A 46 -0.09 -7.20 -0.50
C VAL A 46 -1.33 -8.08 -0.42
N TRP A 47 -2.50 -7.46 -0.51
CA TRP A 47 -3.79 -8.13 -0.47
C TRP A 47 -4.38 -8.28 -1.86
N HIS A 48 -5.10 -9.38 -2.08
CA HIS A 48 -6.03 -9.50 -3.19
C HIS A 48 -7.43 -9.14 -2.69
N GLY A 49 -8.00 -8.04 -3.18
CA GLY A 49 -9.28 -7.48 -2.71
C GLY A 49 -10.50 -8.37 -2.96
N ALA A 50 -10.38 -9.43 -3.78
CA ALA A 50 -11.42 -10.45 -3.91
C ALA A 50 -11.25 -11.62 -2.93
N GLN A 51 -10.13 -11.71 -2.21
CA GLN A 51 -9.99 -12.61 -1.07
C GLN A 51 -10.54 -11.87 0.15
N ASN A 52 -11.56 -12.45 0.79
CA ASN A 52 -12.33 -11.81 1.85
C ASN A 52 -11.41 -11.28 2.97
N ARG A 53 -11.66 -10.04 3.41
CA ARG A 53 -10.78 -9.25 4.32
C ARG A 53 -10.95 -9.60 5.81
N GLU A 54 -11.65 -10.67 6.14
CA GLU A 54 -11.90 -11.05 7.54
C GLU A 54 -10.73 -11.85 8.09
N GLY A 55 -9.96 -11.20 8.97
CA GLY A 55 -8.88 -11.75 9.78
C GLY A 55 -8.51 -10.76 10.85
#